data_AF-A0A1B3XQT2-F1
#
_entry.id   AF-A0A1B3XQT2-F1
#
_cell.length_a   1.000
_cell.length_b   1.000
_cell.length_c   1.000
_cell.angle_alpha   90.00
_cell.angle_beta   90.00
_cell.angle_gamma   90.00
#
_symmetry.space_group_name_H-M   'P 1'
#
loop_
_entity.id
_entity.type
_entity.pdbx_description
1 polymer ?
#
loop_
_entity_poly.entity_id
_entity_poly.type
_entity_poly.pdbx_seq_one_letter_code
_entity_poly.pdbx_strand_id
1 'polypeptide(L)'
;MRIVACNGFELEKEKSNSPEEFFNRSVIQYIKDGKEKSLNVLYLRYFDEMVMHRTPYPANPIFQTPNREIYMVDIIALVCLLKDPSLVNRKRIYINSEKELAGYFENIDFQKLEKVFISIDQAKPYDIETAFDYYIQS
;
A
#
# COMPACT_ATOMS: atom_id res chain seq x y z
N MET A 1 -11.42 -10.73 3.61
CA MET A 1 -10.33 -10.80 2.61
C MET A 1 -9.08 -11.18 3.36
N ARG A 2 -8.20 -12.03 2.82
CA ARG A 2 -6.98 -12.47 3.52
C ARG A 2 -5.74 -11.90 2.83
N ILE A 3 -5.02 -11.01 3.50
CA ILE A 3 -3.78 -10.42 2.99
C ILE A 3 -2.64 -11.43 3.14
N VAL A 4 -1.86 -11.59 2.07
CA VAL A 4 -0.76 -12.55 2.00
C VAL A 4 0.58 -11.83 1.93
N ALA A 5 0.67 -10.77 1.13
CA ALA A 5 1.90 -9.99 0.99
C ALA A 5 1.62 -8.55 0.55
N CYS A 6 2.48 -7.63 0.98
CA CYS A 6 2.52 -6.24 0.56
C CYS A 6 3.97 -5.87 0.28
N ASN A 7 4.28 -5.42 -0.94
CA ASN A 7 5.65 -5.12 -1.36
C ASN A 7 5.68 -3.87 -2.22
N GLY A 8 6.69 -3.02 -1.99
CA GLY A 8 6.98 -1.86 -2.80
C GLY A 8 8.23 -2.01 -3.65
N PHE A 9 8.23 -1.35 -4.79
CA PHE A 9 9.35 -1.32 -5.73
C PHE A 9 9.55 0.09 -6.25
N GLU A 10 10.73 0.65 -6.01
CA GLU A 10 11.22 1.79 -6.78
C GLU A 10 11.58 1.27 -8.17
N LEU A 11 10.90 1.77 -9.20
CA LEU A 11 11.19 1.31 -10.56
C LEU A 11 12.50 1.91 -11.04
N GLU A 12 13.28 1.10 -11.74
CA GLU A 12 14.51 1.51 -12.39
C GLU A 12 14.28 1.64 -13.91
N LYS A 13 15.15 2.41 -14.57
CA LYS A 13 15.12 2.55 -16.02
C LYS A 13 15.44 1.22 -16.70
N GLU A 14 14.44 0.58 -17.31
CA GLU A 14 14.69 -0.56 -18.22
C GLU A 14 15.09 -0.12 -19.63
N LYS A 15 14.68 1.08 -20.07
CA LYS A 15 14.95 1.64 -21.41
C LYS A 15 15.37 3.11 -21.31
N SER A 16 16.33 3.52 -22.15
CA SER A 16 16.94 4.86 -22.12
C SER A 16 15.97 6.05 -22.24
N ASN A 17 14.78 5.84 -22.80
CA ASN A 17 13.78 6.90 -23.05
C ASN A 17 12.48 6.70 -22.24
N SER A 18 12.49 5.82 -21.23
CA SER A 18 11.32 5.54 -20.40
C SER A 18 11.32 6.41 -19.14
N PRO A 19 10.19 7.06 -18.79
CA PRO A 19 10.06 7.79 -17.53
C PRO A 19 9.87 6.84 -16.32
N GLU A 20 9.98 5.51 -16.49
CA GLU A 20 9.76 4.50 -15.45
C GLU A 20 10.55 4.73 -14.17
N GLU A 21 11.77 5.29 -14.25
CA GLU A 21 12.58 5.60 -13.06
C GLU A 21 11.91 6.58 -12.08
N PHE A 22 10.94 7.37 -12.55
CA PHE A 22 10.20 8.32 -11.71
C PHE A 22 9.00 7.68 -11.01
N PHE A 23 8.77 6.38 -11.21
CA PHE A 23 7.62 5.68 -10.68
C PHE A 23 7.98 4.75 -9.53
N ASN A 24 7.02 4.61 -8.64
CA ASN A 24 6.96 3.57 -7.63
C ASN A 24 5.82 2.62 -7.97
N ARG A 25 6.04 1.33 -7.69
CA ARG A 25 5.02 0.28 -7.81
C ARG A 25 4.81 -0.36 -6.45
N SER A 26 3.61 -0.21 -5.91
CA SER A 26 3.15 -0.94 -4.73
C SER A 26 2.30 -2.13 -5.15
N VAL A 27 2.49 -3.28 -4.51
CA VAL A 27 1.82 -4.54 -4.85
C VAL A 27 1.27 -5.18 -3.60
N ILE A 28 -0.03 -5.47 -3.61
CA ILE A 28 -0.69 -6.27 -2.58
C ILE A 28 -1.20 -7.58 -3.17
N GLN A 29 -0.95 -8.67 -2.46
CA GLN A 29 -1.46 -10.01 -2.76
C GLN A 29 -2.43 -10.43 -1.67
N TYR A 30 -3.58 -10.97 -2.08
CA TYR A 30 -4.65 -11.34 -1.16
C TYR A 30 -5.52 -12.48 -1.72
N ILE A 31 -6.16 -13.22 -0.82
CA ILE A 31 -7.14 -14.24 -1.14
C ILE A 31 -8.54 -13.66 -0.90
N LYS A 32 -9.40 -13.78 -1.92
CA LYS A 32 -10.82 -13.40 -1.86
C LYS A 32 -11.64 -14.47 -2.56
N ASP A 33 -12.64 -15.00 -1.85
CA ASP A 33 -13.54 -16.04 -2.33
C ASP A 33 -12.78 -17.30 -2.82
N GLY A 34 -11.76 -17.68 -2.05
CA GLY A 34 -10.89 -18.84 -2.35
C GLY A 34 -9.90 -18.64 -3.49
N LYS A 35 -9.84 -17.44 -4.10
CA LYS A 35 -8.95 -17.14 -5.23
C LYS A 35 -7.85 -16.17 -4.85
N GLU A 36 -6.63 -16.48 -5.26
CA GLU A 36 -5.51 -15.55 -5.20
C GLU A 36 -5.72 -14.39 -6.17
N LYS A 37 -5.44 -13.19 -5.67
CA LYS A 37 -5.56 -11.93 -6.39
C LYS A 37 -4.39 -11.03 -6.06
N SER A 38 -4.12 -10.10 -6.97
CA SER A 38 -3.09 -9.08 -6.80
C SER A 38 -3.59 -7.75 -7.32
N LEU A 39 -3.33 -6.67 -6.59
CA LEU A 39 -3.49 -5.30 -7.07
C LEU A 39 -2.12 -4.64 -7.16
N ASN A 40 -1.85 -4.01 -8.29
CA ASN A 40 -0.65 -3.22 -8.54
C ASN A 40 -1.05 -1.73 -8.58
N VAL A 41 -0.40 -0.90 -7.79
CA VAL A 41 -0.59 0.54 -7.78
C VAL A 41 0.69 1.20 -8.29
N LEU A 42 0.59 1.89 -9.41
CA LEU A 42 1.69 2.64 -10.00
C LEU A 42 1.44 4.14 -9.79
N TYR A 43 2.46 4.87 -9.33
CA TYR A 43 2.35 6.30 -9.02
C TYR A 43 3.73 6.97 -9.07
N LEU A 44 3.78 8.30 -9.15
CA LEU A 44 5.05 9.03 -9.20
C LEU A 44 5.74 8.99 -7.83
N ARG A 45 7.04 8.65 -7.83
CA ARG A 45 7.85 8.48 -6.61
C ARG A 45 7.81 9.68 -5.68
N TYR A 46 7.84 10.88 -6.24
CA TYR A 46 7.84 12.12 -5.45
C TYR A 46 6.54 12.31 -4.64
N PHE A 47 5.45 11.61 -4.98
CA PHE A 47 4.24 11.66 -4.17
C PHE A 47 4.48 11.12 -2.74
N ASP A 48 5.46 10.22 -2.54
CA ASP A 48 5.79 9.68 -1.21
C ASP A 48 6.07 10.81 -0.20
N GLU A 49 6.80 11.85 -0.61
CA GLU A 49 7.12 13.00 0.25
C GLU A 49 5.85 13.71 0.75
N MET A 50 4.84 13.84 -0.13
CA MET A 50 3.60 14.54 0.20
C MET A 50 2.69 13.71 1.10
N VAL A 51 2.56 12.40 0.84
CA VAL A 51 1.78 11.53 1.74
C VAL A 51 2.48 11.29 3.07
N MET A 52 3.81 11.29 3.13
CA MET A 52 4.55 11.24 4.40
C MET A 52 4.07 12.32 5.38
N HIS A 53 3.86 13.56 4.92
CA HIS A 53 3.31 14.66 5.73
C HIS A 53 1.86 14.46 6.21
N ARG A 54 1.15 13.45 5.68
CA ARG A 54 -0.20 13.04 6.09
C ARG A 54 -0.22 11.82 7.01
N THR A 55 0.94 11.26 7.31
CA THR A 55 1.10 10.10 8.18
C THR A 55 1.72 10.49 9.52
N PRO A 56 1.58 9.66 10.58
CA PRO A 56 2.28 9.89 11.84
C PRO A 56 3.77 9.52 11.79
N TYR A 57 4.27 9.04 10.65
CA TYR A 57 5.63 8.52 10.53
C TYR A 57 6.64 9.67 10.37
N PRO A 58 7.76 9.66 11.11
CA PRO A 58 8.73 10.75 11.08
C PRO A 58 9.70 10.66 9.90
N ALA A 59 9.84 9.50 9.27
CA ALA A 59 10.79 9.23 8.20
C ALA A 59 10.33 8.05 7.32
N ASN A 60 11.08 7.80 6.25
CA ASN A 60 10.95 6.61 5.40
C ASN A 60 12.31 5.88 5.44
N PRO A 61 12.42 4.64 5.98
CA PRO A 61 11.36 3.69 6.33
C PRO A 61 10.41 4.18 7.43
N ILE A 62 9.14 3.79 7.31
CA ILE A 62 8.03 4.28 8.15
C ILE A 62 7.90 3.52 9.48
N PHE A 63 8.21 2.21 9.48
CA PHE A 63 8.31 1.38 10.68
C PHE A 63 9.11 0.10 10.36
N GLN A 64 9.39 -0.71 11.38
CA GLN A 64 10.15 -1.95 11.24
C GLN A 64 9.32 -3.15 11.71
N THR A 65 9.30 -4.22 10.93
CA THR A 65 8.83 -5.56 11.36
C THR A 65 10.01 -6.41 11.82
N PRO A 66 9.79 -7.59 12.42
CA PRO A 66 10.90 -8.48 12.79
C PRO A 66 11.81 -8.89 11.63
N ASN A 67 11.33 -8.83 10.39
CA ASN A 67 12.04 -9.38 9.23
C ASN A 67 12.58 -8.31 8.27
N ARG A 68 12.02 -7.10 8.25
CA ARG A 68 12.46 -6.01 7.37
C ARG A 68 11.97 -4.63 7.83
N GLU A 69 12.58 -3.61 7.26
CA GLU A 69 12.04 -2.25 7.26
C GLU A 69 10.87 -2.15 6.28
N ILE A 70 9.86 -1.37 6.65
CA ILE A 70 8.70 -1.07 5.80
C ILE A 70 8.81 0.36 5.32
N TYR A 71 8.65 0.55 4.02
CA TYR A 71 8.73 1.84 3.35
C TYR A 71 7.34 2.32 2.93
N MET A 72 7.20 3.61 2.63
CA MET A 72 5.93 4.19 2.15
C MET A 72 5.36 3.40 0.97
N VAL A 73 6.20 3.07 -0.01
CA VAL A 73 5.81 2.29 -1.20
C VAL A 73 5.23 0.90 -0.87
N ASP A 74 5.59 0.29 0.26
CA ASP A 74 5.02 -1.01 0.67
C ASP A 74 3.54 -0.91 1.07
N ILE A 75 3.11 0.23 1.62
CA ILE A 75 1.78 0.38 2.22
C ILE A 75 0.71 0.89 1.25
N ILE A 76 1.11 1.58 0.18
CA ILE A 76 0.20 2.28 -0.74
C ILE A 76 -0.92 1.37 -1.26
N ALA A 77 -0.59 0.19 -1.78
CA ALA A 77 -1.59 -0.70 -2.38
C ALA A 77 -2.61 -1.22 -1.36
N LEU A 78 -2.19 -1.44 -0.11
CA LEU A 78 -3.10 -1.84 0.97
C LEU A 78 -4.05 -0.69 1.33
N VAL A 79 -3.51 0.51 1.51
CA VAL A 79 -4.26 1.73 1.82
C VAL A 79 -5.32 2.00 0.73
N CYS A 80 -4.94 1.93 -0.54
CA CYS A 80 -5.89 2.08 -1.65
C CYS A 80 -7.01 1.04 -1.61
N LEU A 81 -6.66 -0.24 -1.43
CA LEU A 81 -7.62 -1.35 -1.42
C LEU A 81 -8.58 -1.26 -0.22
N LEU A 82 -8.10 -0.79 0.93
CA LEU A 82 -8.92 -0.58 2.12
C LEU A 82 -9.93 0.56 1.91
N LYS A 83 -9.50 1.67 1.31
CA LYS A 83 -10.37 2.85 1.11
C LYS A 83 -11.44 2.62 0.06
N ASP A 84 -11.05 1.96 -1.03
CA ASP A 84 -11.91 1.67 -2.15
C ASP A 84 -11.99 0.15 -2.40
N PRO A 85 -12.95 -0.53 -1.74
CA PRO A 85 -13.20 -1.95 -1.94
C PRO A 85 -13.55 -2.33 -3.39
N SER A 86 -13.92 -1.37 -4.27
CA SER A 86 -14.16 -1.66 -5.69
C SER A 86 -12.88 -2.12 -6.40
N LEU A 87 -11.71 -1.81 -5.84
CA LEU A 87 -10.40 -2.23 -6.33
C LEU A 87 -10.12 -3.74 -6.14
N VAL A 88 -10.94 -4.46 -5.37
CA VAL A 88 -10.77 -5.90 -5.08
C VAL A 88 -10.84 -6.82 -6.32
N ASN A 89 -11.30 -6.29 -7.45
CA ASN A 89 -11.35 -6.99 -8.74
C ASN A 89 -10.40 -6.38 -9.78
N ARG A 90 -9.70 -5.29 -9.45
CA ARG A 90 -8.74 -4.63 -10.34
C ARG A 90 -7.38 -5.29 -10.19
N LYS A 91 -6.73 -5.56 -11.33
CA LYS A 91 -5.34 -6.05 -11.36
C LYS A 91 -4.33 -4.93 -11.18
N ARG A 92 -4.67 -3.72 -11.65
CA ARG A 92 -3.82 -2.54 -11.62
C ARG A 92 -4.63 -1.26 -11.54
N ILE A 93 -4.06 -0.24 -10.92
CA ILE A 93 -4.48 1.17 -11.03
C ILE A 93 -3.26 2.06 -11.20
N TYR A 94 -3.49 3.26 -11.74
CA TYR A 94 -2.49 4.29 -11.90
C TYR A 94 -2.99 5.56 -11.23
N ILE A 95 -2.24 6.08 -10.27
CA ILE A 95 -2.59 7.28 -9.53
C ILE A 95 -1.89 8.46 -10.18
N ASN A 96 -2.67 9.41 -10.66
CA ASN A 96 -2.18 10.48 -11.54
C ASN A 96 -1.95 11.80 -10.79
N SER A 97 -2.37 11.90 -9.53
CA SER A 97 -2.26 13.13 -8.76
C SER A 97 -1.96 12.88 -7.29
N GLU A 98 -1.23 13.82 -6.69
CA GLU A 98 -0.94 13.83 -5.25
C GLU A 98 -2.22 13.85 -4.41
N LYS A 99 -3.22 14.63 -4.85
CA LYS A 99 -4.51 14.74 -4.15
C LYS A 99 -5.25 13.41 -4.09
N GLU A 100 -5.25 12.66 -5.20
CA GLU A 100 -5.82 11.32 -5.26
C GLU A 100 -5.10 10.38 -4.29
N LEU A 101 -3.75 10.36 -4.30
CA LEU A 101 -2.99 9.52 -3.39
C LEU A 101 -3.26 9.89 -1.93
N ALA A 102 -3.21 11.18 -1.58
CA ALA A 102 -3.44 11.67 -0.23
C ALA A 102 -4.84 11.34 0.29
N GLY A 103 -5.87 11.38 -0.57
CA GLY A 103 -7.24 11.02 -0.21
C GLY A 103 -7.40 9.59 0.29
N TYR A 104 -6.54 8.67 -0.16
CA TYR A 104 -6.53 7.29 0.35
C TYR A 104 -6.09 7.18 1.81
N PHE A 105 -5.25 8.11 2.29
CA PHE A 105 -4.73 8.12 3.67
C PHE A 105 -5.67 8.80 4.67
N GLU A 106 -6.73 9.46 4.21
CA GLU A 106 -7.67 10.15 5.09
C GLU A 106 -8.34 9.18 6.06
N ASN A 107 -8.21 9.49 7.36
CA ASN A 107 -8.77 8.78 8.51
C ASN A 107 -8.26 7.34 8.69
N ILE A 108 -7.13 6.96 8.10
CA ILE A 108 -6.56 5.62 8.32
C ILE A 108 -6.09 5.42 9.76
N ASP A 109 -6.41 4.25 10.30
CA ASP A 109 -5.81 3.72 11.53
C ASP A 109 -4.46 3.08 11.19
N PHE A 110 -3.38 3.87 11.33
CA PHE A 110 -2.02 3.43 11.07
C PHE A 110 -1.55 2.31 12.02
N GLN A 111 -2.05 2.26 13.26
CA GLN A 111 -1.70 1.19 14.20
C GLN A 111 -2.26 -0.16 13.73
N LYS A 112 -3.46 -0.19 13.16
CA LYS A 112 -4.00 -1.40 12.54
C LYS A 112 -3.25 -1.76 11.27
N LEU A 113 -2.85 -0.77 10.48
CA LEU A 113 -2.04 -0.99 9.28
C LEU A 113 -0.73 -1.71 9.63
N GLU A 114 0.02 -1.23 10.62
CA GLU A 114 1.27 -1.86 11.09
C GLU A 114 1.08 -3.32 11.50
N LYS A 115 -0.04 -3.65 12.20
CA LYS A 115 -0.36 -5.02 12.59
C LYS A 115 -0.50 -5.98 11.42
N VAL A 116 -1.02 -5.51 10.27
CA VAL A 116 -1.09 -6.31 9.05
C VAL A 116 0.32 -6.70 8.61
N PHE A 117 1.23 -5.73 8.54
CA PHE A 117 2.63 -5.95 8.12
C PHE A 117 3.39 -6.87 9.06
N ILE A 118 3.26 -6.67 10.38
CA ILE A 118 3.89 -7.54 11.39
C ILE A 118 3.43 -8.99 11.20
N SER A 119 2.15 -9.22 10.91
CA SER A 119 1.61 -10.57 10.71
C SER A 119 2.15 -11.21 9.42
N ILE A 120 2.01 -10.53 8.28
CA ILE A 120 2.36 -11.12 6.97
C ILE A 120 3.87 -11.38 6.86
N ASP A 121 4.71 -10.51 7.45
CA ASP A 121 6.16 -10.73 7.44
C ASP A 121 6.55 -11.94 8.29
N GLN A 122 5.79 -12.29 9.33
CA GLN A 122 5.95 -13.54 10.09
C GLN A 122 5.37 -14.77 9.36
N ALA A 123 5.13 -14.68 8.05
CA ALA A 123 4.49 -15.69 7.21
C ALA A 123 3.09 -16.10 7.70
N LYS A 124 2.38 -15.19 8.38
CA LYS A 124 1.00 -15.38 8.84
C LYS A 124 0.08 -14.45 8.05
N PRO A 125 -0.70 -14.99 7.09
CA PRO A 125 -1.71 -14.21 6.38
C PRO A 125 -2.65 -13.50 7.36
N TYR A 126 -3.04 -12.27 7.03
CA TYR A 126 -3.86 -11.44 7.90
C TYR A 126 -5.30 -11.37 7.38
N ASP A 127 -6.28 -11.70 8.21
CA ASP A 127 -7.69 -11.62 7.85
C ASP A 127 -8.26 -10.22 8.11
N ILE A 128 -8.82 -9.63 7.05
CA ILE A 128 -9.57 -8.38 7.09
C ILE A 128 -11.04 -8.73 6.91
N GLU A 129 -11.80 -8.67 8.01
CA GLU A 129 -13.25 -8.92 8.01
C GLU A 129 -13.99 -7.77 7.32
N THR A 130 -13.73 -6.54 7.76
CA THR A 130 -14.27 -5.31 7.17
C THR A 130 -13.14 -4.31 6.92
N ALA A 131 -13.10 -3.73 5.71
CA ALA A 131 -12.14 -2.66 5.41
C ALA A 131 -12.49 -1.35 6.15
N PHE A 132 -13.76 -1.20 6.55
CA PHE A 132 -14.26 -0.04 7.27
C PHE A 132 -13.61 0.10 8.65
N ASP A 133 -13.23 -1.01 9.28
CA ASP A 133 -12.58 -1.01 10.61
C ASP A 133 -11.21 -0.32 10.61
N TYR A 134 -10.63 -0.06 9.44
CA TYR A 134 -9.36 0.64 9.29
C TYR A 134 -9.51 2.16 9.17
N TYR A 135 -10.74 2.68 9.28
CA TYR A 135 -11.01 4.11 9.26
C TYR A 135 -11.58 4.59 10.59
N ILE A 136 -10.94 5.61 11.17
CA ILE A 136 -11.43 6.27 12.38
C ILE A 136 -12.66 7.08 12.02
N GLN A 137 -13.78 6.84 12.70
CA GLN A 137 -14.97 7.68 12.56
C GLN A 137 -14.67 9.05 13.18
N SER A 138 -14.87 10.10 12.38
CA SER A 138 -14.82 11.50 12.81
C SER A 138 -15.99 11.85 13.73
#